data_AF-A0A3R7DY85-F1
#
_entry.id   AF-A0A3R7DY85-F1
#
_cell.length_a   1.000
_cell.length_b   1.000
_cell.length_c   1.000
_cell.angle_alpha   90.00
_cell.angle_beta   90.00
_cell.angle_gamma   90.00
#
_symmetry.space_group_name_H-M   'P 1'
#
loop_
_entity.id
_entity.type
_entity.pdbx_description
1 polymer ?
#
loop_
_entity_poly.entity_id
_entity_poly.type
_entity_poly.pdbx_seq_one_letter_code
_entity_poly.pdbx_strand_id
1 'polypeptide(L)'
;MTKYKSGVLRDAVKEALEHLPEEMLAEVFDFVSYLLAKEERERREEKEEGRKLDPQKDPILRYYIGGVSHGSLAKDIDRELYGE
;
A
#
# COMPACT_ATOMS: atom_id res chain seq x y z
N MET A 1 3.80 14.16 20.95
CA MET A 1 5.06 14.13 21.75
C MET A 1 6.25 14.26 20.80
N THR A 2 7.39 14.77 21.29
CA THR A 2 8.75 14.69 20.68
C THR A 2 9.19 15.57 19.49
N LYS A 3 8.87 16.88 19.46
CA LYS A 3 9.55 17.80 18.51
C LYS A 3 11.06 17.97 18.84
N TYR A 4 11.40 17.98 20.14
CA TYR A 4 12.78 18.13 20.64
C TYR A 4 13.70 16.93 20.36
N LYS A 5 13.18 15.71 20.18
CA LYS A 5 14.01 14.54 19.81
C LYS A 5 14.32 14.47 18.31
N SER A 6 13.44 15.04 17.46
CA SER A 6 13.58 14.96 16.01
C SER A 6 14.73 15.83 15.47
N GLY A 7 14.97 16.99 16.07
CA GLY A 7 16.07 17.88 15.68
C GLY A 7 17.43 17.25 15.99
N VAL A 8 17.63 16.82 17.24
CA VAL A 8 18.85 16.15 17.69
C VAL A 8 19.17 14.91 16.84
N LEU A 9 18.16 14.10 16.51
CA LEU A 9 18.35 12.93 15.66
C LEU A 9 18.74 13.32 14.24
N ARG A 10 18.11 14.35 13.66
CA ARG A 10 18.44 14.84 12.32
C ARG A 10 19.87 15.37 12.26
N ASP A 11 20.31 16.07 13.30
CA ASP A 11 21.67 16.61 13.38
C ASP A 11 22.69 15.48 13.54
N ALA A 12 22.42 14.47 14.38
CA ALA A 12 23.27 13.29 14.52
C ALA A 12 23.39 12.50 13.20
N VAL A 13 22.31 12.38 12.43
CA VAL A 13 22.35 11.73 11.11
C VAL A 13 23.21 12.52 10.14
N LYS A 14 23.09 13.86 10.10
CA LYS A 14 23.95 14.70 9.26
C LYS A 14 25.42 14.56 9.64
N GLU A 15 25.73 14.60 10.93
CA GLU A 15 27.10 14.43 11.40
C GLU A 15 27.67 13.07 11.01
N ALA A 16 26.88 11.99 11.13
CA ALA A 16 27.31 10.66 10.70
C ALA A 16 27.58 10.57 9.18
N LEU A 17 26.80 11.28 8.36
CA LEU A 17 26.99 11.32 6.91
C LEU A 17 28.31 11.99 6.49
N GLU A 18 28.75 13.03 7.20
CA GLU A 18 30.02 13.71 6.91
C GLU A 18 31.26 12.83 7.12
N HIS A 19 31.13 11.77 7.93
CA HIS A 19 32.22 10.84 8.23
C HIS A 19 32.15 9.55 7.39
N LEU A 20 31.13 9.42 6.53
CA LEU A 20 30.91 8.22 5.73
C LEU A 20 31.84 8.22 4.51
N PRO A 21 32.42 7.07 4.13
CA PRO A 21 33.10 6.94 2.85
C PRO A 21 32.14 7.18 1.67
N GLU A 22 32.63 7.77 0.59
CA GLU A 22 31.83 8.14 -0.58
C GLU A 22 31.15 6.92 -1.22
N GLU A 23 31.81 5.77 -1.21
CA GLU A 23 31.26 4.51 -1.72
C GLU A 23 30.00 4.05 -0.96
N MET A 24 29.85 4.43 0.30
CA MET A 24 28.69 4.07 1.13
C MET A 24 27.56 5.10 1.03
N LEU A 25 27.84 6.32 0.54
CA LEU A 25 26.81 7.35 0.35
C LEU A 25 25.75 6.92 -0.66
N ALA A 26 26.14 6.14 -1.68
CA ALA A 26 25.20 5.58 -2.66
C ALA A 26 24.16 4.67 -1.99
N GLU A 27 24.58 3.77 -1.12
CA GLU A 27 23.68 2.86 -0.39
C GLU A 27 22.74 3.64 0.54
N VAL A 28 23.26 4.67 1.23
CA VAL A 28 22.43 5.52 2.08
C VAL A 28 21.41 6.29 1.24
N PHE A 29 21.80 6.82 0.09
CA PHE A 29 20.90 7.51 -0.82
C PHE A 29 19.78 6.60 -1.33
N ASP A 30 20.10 5.37 -1.72
CA ASP A 30 19.13 4.37 -2.17
C ASP A 30 18.12 4.04 -1.05
N PHE A 31 18.62 3.83 0.18
CA PHE A 31 17.77 3.55 1.32
C PHE A 31 16.83 4.71 1.68
N VAL A 32 17.35 5.95 1.70
CA VAL A 32 16.53 7.14 1.95
C VAL A 32 15.47 7.31 0.86
N SER A 33 15.84 7.10 -0.40
CA SER A 33 14.93 7.17 -1.54
C SER A 33 13.80 6.15 -1.42
N TYR A 34 14.14 4.91 -1.02
CA TYR A 34 13.15 3.87 -0.73
C TYR A 34 12.18 4.28 0.39
N LEU A 35 12.69 4.82 1.51
CA LEU A 35 11.84 5.24 2.63
C LEU A 35 10.84 6.33 2.22
N LEU A 36 11.28 7.32 1.42
CA LEU A 36 10.42 8.39 0.91
C LEU A 36 9.34 7.84 -0.02
N ALA A 37 9.71 6.95 -0.94
CA ALA A 37 8.76 6.32 -1.85
C ALA A 37 7.75 5.45 -1.11
N LYS A 38 8.19 4.72 -0.07
CA LYS A 38 7.32 3.91 0.79
C LYS A 38 6.31 4.78 1.53
N GLU A 39 6.75 5.88 2.15
CA GLU A 39 5.84 6.81 2.84
C GLU A 39 4.79 7.40 1.88
N GLU A 40 5.20 7.73 0.65
CA GLU A 40 4.26 8.22 -0.37
C GLU A 40 3.24 7.14 -0.75
N ARG A 41 3.69 5.90 -0.92
CA ARG A 41 2.81 4.77 -1.22
C ARG A 41 1.80 4.50 -0.11
N GLU A 42 2.25 4.43 1.14
CA GLU A 42 1.37 4.25 2.30
C GLU A 42 0.33 5.37 2.38
N ARG A 43 0.73 6.62 2.15
CA ARG A 43 -0.18 7.77 2.11
C ARG A 43 -1.19 7.70 0.96
N ARG A 44 -0.85 7.09 -0.17
CA ARG A 44 -1.77 6.85 -1.29
C ARG A 44 -2.73 5.71 -0.97
N GLU A 45 -2.23 4.62 -0.38
CA GLU A 45 -3.02 3.47 0.05
C GLU A 45 -4.05 3.88 1.12
N GLU A 46 -3.67 4.68 2.12
CA GLU A 46 -4.61 5.25 3.10
C GLU A 46 -5.72 6.11 2.46
N LYS A 47 -5.40 6.83 1.37
CA LYS A 47 -6.40 7.59 0.61
C LYS A 47 -7.32 6.68 -0.22
N GLU A 48 -6.84 5.52 -0.63
CA GLU A 48 -7.59 4.53 -1.41
C GLU A 48 -8.42 3.59 -0.53
N GLU A 49 -7.97 3.26 0.68
CA GLU A 49 -8.73 2.50 1.69
C GLU A 49 -10.02 3.21 2.11
N GLY A 50 -10.08 4.54 1.99
CA GLY A 50 -11.29 5.34 2.18
C GLY A 50 -12.27 5.33 1.00
N ARG A 51 -11.87 4.85 -0.19
CA ARG A 51 -12.79 4.66 -1.33
C ARG A 51 -13.56 3.37 -1.12
N LYS A 52 -14.70 3.46 -0.44
CA LYS A 52 -15.73 2.42 -0.55
C LYS A 52 -15.98 2.15 -2.03
N LEU A 53 -15.63 0.93 -2.46
CA LEU A 53 -15.98 0.41 -3.77
C LEU A 53 -17.51 0.44 -3.87
N ASP A 54 -18.02 1.27 -4.78
CA ASP A 54 -19.45 1.51 -4.97
C ASP A 54 -19.91 0.75 -6.22
N PRO A 55 -20.65 -0.36 -6.08
CA PRO A 55 -21.11 -1.16 -7.21
C PRO A 55 -22.02 -0.38 -8.17
N GLN A 56 -22.56 0.77 -7.79
CA GLN A 56 -23.35 1.61 -8.71
C GLN A 56 -22.47 2.46 -9.63
N LYS A 57 -21.20 2.69 -9.26
CA LYS A 57 -20.26 3.55 -10.00
C LYS A 57 -19.28 2.78 -10.87
N ASP A 58 -19.23 1.47 -10.73
CA ASP A 58 -18.33 0.61 -11.49
C ASP A 58 -19.13 -0.56 -12.11
N PRO A 59 -19.29 -0.59 -13.45
CA PRO A 59 -19.95 -1.68 -14.15
C PRO A 59 -19.34 -3.07 -13.86
N ILE A 60 -18.03 -3.15 -13.65
CA ILE A 60 -17.35 -4.42 -13.32
C ILE A 60 -17.79 -4.89 -11.93
N LEU A 61 -17.79 -3.98 -10.94
CA LEU A 61 -18.31 -4.29 -9.60
C LEU A 61 -19.81 -4.60 -9.64
N ARG A 62 -20.59 -3.90 -10.46
CA ARG A 62 -22.03 -4.09 -10.60
C ARG A 62 -22.40 -5.46 -11.15
N TYR A 63 -21.77 -5.85 -12.25
CA TYR A 63 -22.22 -6.97 -13.08
C TYR A 63 -21.43 -8.26 -12.83
N TYR A 64 -20.15 -8.16 -12.46
CA TYR A 64 -19.26 -9.32 -12.41
C TYR A 64 -18.87 -9.68 -10.98
N ILE A 65 -18.41 -8.72 -10.17
CA ILE A 65 -17.95 -9.01 -8.79
C ILE A 65 -19.11 -9.05 -7.78
N GLY A 66 -20.10 -8.15 -7.90
CA GLY A 66 -21.32 -8.18 -7.07
C GLY A 66 -22.31 -9.29 -7.42
N GLY A 67 -22.13 -9.95 -8.58
CA GLY A 67 -22.89 -11.13 -8.99
C GLY A 67 -22.57 -12.37 -8.15
N VAL A 68 -21.36 -12.45 -7.60
CA VAL A 68 -20.96 -13.52 -6.67
C VAL A 68 -21.74 -13.42 -5.35
N SER A 69 -22.03 -12.19 -4.90
CA SER A 69 -22.83 -11.90 -3.71
C SER A 69 -24.31 -12.27 -3.86
N HIS A 70 -24.83 -12.40 -5.08
CA HIS A 70 -26.21 -12.78 -5.37
C HIS A 70 -26.39 -14.30 -5.49
N GLY A 71 -25.35 -15.09 -5.20
CA GLY A 71 -25.44 -16.54 -5.10
C GLY A 71 -25.73 -17.27 -6.42
N SER A 72 -25.97 -16.57 -7.53
CA SER A 72 -26.32 -17.18 -8.82
C SER A 72 -25.17 -17.97 -9.44
N LEU A 73 -23.92 -17.58 -9.16
CA LEU A 73 -22.75 -18.30 -9.67
C LEU A 73 -22.54 -19.64 -8.95
N ALA A 74 -22.93 -19.73 -7.67
CA ALA A 74 -22.70 -20.91 -6.84
C ALA A 74 -23.95 -21.77 -6.62
N LYS A 75 -25.13 -21.29 -7.04
CA LYS A 75 -26.42 -21.90 -6.69
C LYS A 75 -26.56 -23.34 -7.15
N ASP A 76 -25.89 -23.68 -8.26
CA ASP A 76 -26.01 -24.98 -8.92
C ASP A 76 -24.64 -25.61 -9.19
N ILE A 77 -23.55 -25.15 -8.55
CA ILE A 77 -22.20 -25.69 -8.79
C ILE A 77 -22.16 -27.19 -8.52
N ASP A 78 -22.79 -27.65 -7.43
CA ASP A 78 -22.79 -29.08 -7.11
C ASP A 78 -23.54 -29.89 -8.18
N ARG A 79 -24.63 -29.36 -8.73
CA ARG A 79 -25.39 -30.01 -9.82
C ARG A 79 -24.64 -29.97 -11.16
N GLU A 80 -23.95 -28.87 -11.48
CA GLU A 80 -23.16 -28.74 -12.70
C GLU A 80 -21.90 -29.61 -12.68
N LEU A 81 -21.26 -29.74 -11.51
CA LEU A 81 -20.02 -30.51 -11.36
C LEU A 81 -20.26 -32.00 -11.12
N TYR A 82 -21.30 -32.35 -10.37
CA TYR A 82 -21.51 -33.74 -9.95
C TYR A 82 -22.72 -34.40 -10.62
N GLY A 83 -23.64 -33.65 -11.23
CA GLY A 83 -24.93 -34.19 -11.68
C GLY A 83 -25.76 -34.72 -10.49
N GLU A 84 -27.02 -35.07 -10.72
CA GLU A 84 -27.75 -35.92 -9.76
C GLU A 84 -27.22 -37.37 -9.82
#